data_AF-A0AAW5F5F4-F1
#
_entry.id   AF-A0AAW5F5F4-F1
#
_cell.length_a   1.000
_cell.length_b   1.000
_cell.length_c   1.000
_cell.angle_alpha   90.00
_cell.angle_beta   90.00
_cell.angle_gamma   90.00
#
_symmetry.space_group_name_H-M   'P 1'
#
loop_
_entity.id
_entity.type
_entity.pdbx_description
1 polymer ?
#
loop_
_entity_poly.entity_id
_entity_poly.type
_entity_poly.pdbx_seq_one_letter_code
_entity_poly.pdbx_strand_id
1 'polypeptide(L)' 'MNNRPTGNHKHLTLSQRISIEHGLAEGKSFRTIAALTSKDPSTISKEIRR' A
#
# COMPACT_ATOMS: atom_id res chain seq x y z
N MET A 1 0.32 15.44 23.01
CA MET A 1 1.26 14.32 22.78
C MET A 1 0.89 13.63 21.47
N ASN A 2 1.46 14.06 20.34
CA ASN A 2 1.11 13.50 19.02
C ASN A 2 2.04 12.32 18.71
N ASN A 3 1.72 11.15 19.24
CA ASN A 3 2.44 9.91 18.97
C ASN A 3 2.06 9.38 17.58
N ARG A 4 2.51 10.04 16.50
CA ARG A 4 2.48 9.43 15.17
C ARG A 4 3.63 8.44 15.12
N PRO A 5 3.39 7.12 14.99
CA PRO A 5 4.48 6.17 14.80
C PRO A 5 5.27 6.63 13.56
N THR A 6 6.56 6.92 13.78
CA THR A 6 7.49 7.31 12.71
C THR A 6 7.40 6.27 11.62
N GLY A 7 6.82 6.64 10.48
CA GLY A 7 6.53 5.72 9.40
C GLY A 7 7.79 4.95 9.07
N ASN A 8 7.70 3.62 9.04
CA ASN A 8 8.79 2.79 8.59
C ASN A 8 8.95 3.10 7.08
N HIS A 9 9.83 4.05 6.74
CA HIS A 9 10.05 4.58 5.39
C HIS A 9 10.75 3.54 4.49
N LYS A 10 10.22 2.32 4.45
CA LYS A 10 10.63 1.28 3.51
C LYS A 10 9.77 1.44 2.27
N HIS A 11 10.42 1.82 1.17
CA HIS A 11 9.82 1.85 -0.16
C HIS A 11 9.13 0.51 -0.47
N LEU A 12 8.04 0.58 -1.24
CA LEU A 12 7.39 -0.62 -1.78
C LEU A 12 8.40 -1.41 -2.60
N THR A 13 8.49 -2.72 -2.37
CA THR A 13 9.29 -3.58 -3.23
C THR A 13 8.59 -3.76 -4.58
N LEU A 14 9.33 -4.18 -5.61
CA LEU A 14 8.76 -4.42 -6.93
C LEU A 14 7.60 -5.42 -6.88
N SER A 15 7.73 -6.49 -6.08
CA SER A 15 6.68 -7.49 -5.90
C SER A 15 5.41 -6.93 -5.24
N GLN A 16 5.56 -5.99 -4.29
CA GLN A 16 4.42 -5.28 -3.70
C GLN A 16 3.72 -4.38 -4.71
N ARG A 17 4.47 -3.70 -5.59
CA ARG A 17 3.87 -2.91 -6.68
C ARG A 17 3.06 -3.78 -7.65
N ILE A 18 3.63 -4.89 -8.10
CA ILE A 18 2.94 -5.84 -8.97
C ILE A 18 1.64 -6.33 -8.31
N SER A 19 1.70 -6.67 -7.02
CA SER A 19 0.52 -7.11 -6.25
C SER A 19 -0.56 -6.02 -6.14
N ILE A 20 -0.13 -4.75 -6.01
CA ILE A 20 -1.04 -3.60 -6.01
C ILE A 20 -1.69 -3.46 -7.38
N GLU A 21 -0.90 -3.43 -8.47
CA GLU A 21 -1.42 -3.30 -9.83
C GLU A 21 -2.40 -4.42 -10.18
N HIS A 22 -2.05 -5.68 -9.88
CA HIS A 22 -2.94 -6.82 -10.09
C HIS A 22 -4.25 -6.68 -9.30
N GLY A 23 -4.15 -6.29 -8.02
CA GLY A 23 -5.31 -6.07 -7.18
C GLY A 23 -6.23 -4.96 -7.70
N LEU A 24 -5.66 -3.89 -8.25
CA LEU A 24 -6.44 -2.81 -8.89
C LEU A 24 -7.09 -3.26 -10.19
N ALA A 25 -6.37 -4.00 -11.03
CA ALA A 25 -6.90 -4.57 -12.27
C ALA A 25 -8.08 -5.51 -12.01
N GLU A 26 -8.05 -6.25 -10.89
CA GLU A 26 -9.13 -7.11 -10.41
C GLU A 26 -10.27 -6.34 -9.72
N GLY A 27 -10.17 -5.01 -9.55
CA GLY A 27 -11.17 -4.19 -8.87
C GLY A 27 -11.22 -4.38 -7.35
N LYS A 28 -10.17 -4.91 -6.73
CA LYS A 28 -10.10 -5.11 -5.27
C LYS A 28 -9.97 -3.76 -4.55
N SER A 29 -10.57 -3.69 -3.35
CA SER A 29 -10.44 -2.51 -2.51
C SER A 29 -9.01 -2.32 -1.99
N PHE A 30 -8.59 -1.07 -1.74
CA PHE A 30 -7.27 -0.79 -1.17
C PHE A 30 -7.02 -1.50 0.16
N ARG A 31 -8.08 -1.75 0.95
CA ARG A 31 -8.00 -2.49 2.22
C ARG A 31 -7.62 -3.95 2.00
N THR A 32 -8.16 -4.56 0.95
CA THR A 32 -7.85 -5.94 0.56
C THR A 32 -6.41 -6.04 0.06
N ILE A 33 -5.99 -5.11 -0.79
CA ILE A 33 -4.61 -5.07 -1.33
C ILE A 33 -3.59 -4.80 -0.22
N ALA A 34 -3.93 -3.93 0.74
CA ALA A 34 -3.15 -3.67 1.95
C ALA A 34 -2.93 -4.92 2.79
N ALA A 35 -3.98 -5.72 2.99
CA ALA A 35 -3.89 -6.99 3.70
C ALA A 35 -2.96 -7.99 2.98
N LEU A 36 -3.03 -8.05 1.64
CA LEU A 36 -2.18 -8.93 0.83
C LEU A 36 -0.70 -8.53 0.84
N THR A 37 -0.43 -7.22 0.79
CA THR A 37 0.94 -6.70 0.70
C THR A 37 1.57 -6.37 2.06
N SER A 38 0.82 -6.55 3.16
CA SER A 38 1.20 -6.12 4.52
C SER A 38 1.63 -4.65 4.56
N LYS A 39 0.89 -3.80 3.84
CA LYS A 39 1.13 -2.36 3.74
C LYS A 39 -0.09 -1.58 4.17
N ASP A 40 0.10 -0.33 4.54
CA ASP A 40 -1.00 0.54 4.90
C ASP A 40 -1.78 0.98 3.65
N PRO A 41 -3.13 1.00 3.66
CA PRO A 41 -3.93 1.47 2.53
C PRO A 41 -3.55 2.88 2.08
N SER A 42 -3.13 3.77 3.00
CA SER A 42 -2.68 5.12 2.65
C SER A 42 -1.35 5.12 1.90
N THR A 43 -0.48 4.13 2.11
CA THR A 43 0.73 3.95 1.30
C THR A 43 0.37 3.56 -0.12
N ILE A 44 -0.58 2.64 -0.28
CA ILE A 44 -1.10 2.24 -1.61
C ILE A 44 -1.75 3.44 -2.31
N SER A 45 -2.61 4.20 -1.61
CA SER A 45 -3.22 5.42 -2.17
C SER A 45 -2.25 6.55 -2.47
N LYS A 46 -1.03 6.54 -1.90
CA LYS A 46 0.05 7.46 -2.28
C LYS A 46 0.76 6.98 -3.53
N GLU A 47 1.00 5.68 -3.65
CA GLU A 47 1.62 5.09 -4.85
C GLU A 47 0.78 5.35 -6.10
N ILE A 48 -0.55 5.17 -6.02
CA ILE A 48 -1.46 5.38 -7.16
C ILE A 48 -1.58 6.85 -7.56
N ARG A 49 -1.41 7.77 -6.60
CA ARG A 49 -1.55 9.21 -6.84
C ARG A 49 -0.24 9.86 -7.31
N ARG A 50 0.87 9.13 -7.21
CA ARG A 50 2.20 9.61 -7.58
C ARG A 50 2.40 9.46 -9.07
#